data_AF-A0A8J8CAI9-F1
#
_entry.id   AF-A0A8J8CAI9-F1
#
_cell.length_a   1.000
_cell.length_b   1.000
_cell.length_c   1.000
_cell.angle_alpha   90.00
_cell.angle_beta   90.00
_cell.angle_gamma   90.00
#
_symmetry.space_group_name_H-M   'P 1'
#
loop_
_entity.id
_entity.type
_entity.pdbx_description
1 polymer ?
#
loop_
_entity_poly.entity_id
_entity_poly.type
_entity_poly.pdbx_seq_one_letter_code
_entity_poly.pdbx_strand_id
1 'polypeptide(L)'
;MNSSGDSEPDVDVEITGKLLARMEERYGRPVPLLVRIRLTEGPCRDDWCQPIRSLVADFVADGTRPASAVPVKSSNGITVYFDPGLLQSIRKRKGKVTIGLTPLGKIKIEGIHYPY
;
A
#
# COMPACT_ATOMS: atom_id res chain seq x y z
N MET A 1 30.78 10.08 20.30
CA MET A 1 29.38 10.32 20.70
C MET A 1 28.58 9.07 20.35
N ASN A 2 27.71 8.68 21.27
CA ASN A 2 27.10 7.37 21.42
C ASN A 2 26.39 6.78 20.19
N SER A 3 26.45 5.44 20.16
CA SER A 3 25.64 4.49 19.41
C SER A 3 24.13 4.77 19.49
N SER A 4 23.42 4.48 18.40
CA SER A 4 22.20 3.67 18.37
C SER A 4 21.96 3.23 16.93
N GLY A 5 22.07 1.93 16.68
CA GLY A 5 21.56 1.34 15.47
C GLY A 5 20.04 1.43 15.42
N ASP A 6 19.51 1.48 14.21
CA ASP A 6 18.23 0.85 13.90
C ASP A 6 18.37 0.24 12.51
N SER A 7 19.08 -0.89 12.50
CA SER A 7 18.96 -1.89 11.45
C SER A 7 17.54 -2.45 11.53
N GLU A 8 16.70 -2.18 10.54
CA GLU A 8 15.86 -3.15 9.81
C GLU A 8 14.63 -2.48 9.16
N PRO A 9 14.23 -2.92 7.95
CA PRO A 9 12.95 -2.53 7.38
C PRO A 9 11.84 -3.25 8.16
N ASP A 10 11.21 -2.57 9.12
CA ASP A 10 10.18 -3.16 10.01
C ASP A 10 8.86 -3.57 9.29
N VAL A 11 8.85 -3.58 7.97
CA VAL A 11 7.71 -4.02 7.14
C VAL A 11 8.24 -4.85 5.99
N ASP A 12 7.92 -6.15 5.99
CA ASP A 12 8.10 -7.02 4.84
C ASP A 12 6.95 -6.78 3.86
N VAL A 13 7.28 -6.39 2.62
CA VAL A 13 6.29 -6.17 1.56
C VAL A 13 6.57 -7.13 0.42
N GLU A 14 5.60 -7.95 0.07
CA GLU A 14 5.66 -8.88 -1.05
C GLU A 14 4.66 -8.49 -2.14
N ILE A 15 5.10 -8.48 -3.40
CA ILE A 15 4.24 -8.30 -4.56
C ILE A 15 4.12 -9.65 -5.28
N THR A 16 2.90 -10.17 -5.37
CA THR A 16 2.67 -11.51 -5.96
C THR A 16 3.06 -11.53 -7.45
N GLY A 17 3.52 -12.69 -7.93
CA GLY A 17 3.90 -12.89 -9.34
C GLY A 17 2.79 -12.54 -10.34
N LYS A 18 1.51 -12.75 -9.99
CA LYS A 18 0.38 -12.35 -10.85
C LYS A 18 0.26 -10.83 -11.02
N LEU A 19 0.53 -10.07 -9.96
CA LEU A 19 0.53 -8.62 -10.04
C LEU A 19 1.76 -8.11 -10.81
N LEU A 20 2.93 -8.73 -10.63
CA LEU A 20 4.12 -8.44 -11.42
C LEU A 20 3.88 -8.66 -12.92
N ALA A 21 3.32 -9.81 -13.30
CA ALA A 21 2.96 -10.11 -14.69
C ALA A 21 2.01 -9.05 -15.27
N ARG A 22 1.01 -8.60 -14.48
CA ARG A 22 0.11 -7.52 -14.91
C ARG A 22 0.82 -6.18 -15.08
N MET A 23 1.82 -5.87 -14.27
CA MET A 23 2.63 -4.65 -14.46
C MET A 23 3.41 -4.74 -15.78
N GLU A 24 4.04 -5.87 -16.05
CA GLU A 24 4.77 -6.11 -17.30
C GLU A 24 3.86 -5.99 -18.52
N GLU A 25 2.70 -6.66 -18.51
CA GLU A 25 1.72 -6.59 -19.59
C GLU A 25 1.26 -5.15 -19.88
N ARG A 26 1.10 -4.34 -18.83
CA ARG A 26 0.51 -3.00 -18.94
C ARG A 26 1.54 -1.90 -19.20
N TYR A 27 2.73 -2.01 -18.63
CA TYR A 27 3.75 -0.96 -18.60
C TYR A 27 5.09 -1.38 -19.19
N GLY A 28 5.28 -2.66 -19.54
CA GLY A 28 6.54 -3.23 -20.03
C GLY A 28 7.67 -3.27 -19.00
N ARG A 29 7.36 -3.05 -17.73
CA ARG A 29 8.28 -3.11 -16.60
C ARG A 29 7.51 -3.15 -15.27
N PRO A 30 8.14 -3.53 -14.15
CA PRO A 30 7.55 -3.36 -12.84
C PRO A 30 7.55 -1.87 -12.49
N VAL A 31 6.44 -1.37 -11.93
CA VAL A 31 6.28 0.04 -11.57
C VAL A 31 5.98 0.19 -10.08
N PRO A 32 6.34 1.33 -9.46
CA PRO A 32 6.01 1.58 -8.07
C PRO A 32 4.50 1.57 -7.83
N LEU A 33 4.11 1.29 -6.58
CA LEU A 33 2.73 1.31 -6.11
C LEU A 33 2.53 2.37 -5.04
N LEU A 34 1.35 2.95 -4.94
CA LEU A 34 0.91 3.78 -3.83
C LEU A 34 -0.24 3.09 -3.10
N VAL A 35 0.01 2.67 -1.86
CA VAL A 35 -0.99 2.10 -0.95
C VAL A 35 -1.52 3.20 -0.05
N ARG A 36 -2.83 3.44 -0.11
CA ARG A 36 -3.50 4.51 0.64
C ARG A 36 -4.90 4.12 1.07
N ILE A 37 -5.45 4.87 2.01
CA ILE A 37 -6.87 4.79 2.36
C ILE A 37 -7.64 5.72 1.42
N ARG A 38 -8.62 5.17 0.71
CA ARG A 38 -9.61 5.93 -0.05
C ARG A 38 -10.87 6.07 0.77
N LEU A 39 -11.31 7.31 0.96
CA LEU A 39 -12.63 7.64 1.50
C LEU A 39 -13.62 7.76 0.34
N THR A 40 -14.76 7.11 0.48
CA THR A 40 -15.92 7.26 -0.41
C THR A 40 -17.15 7.56 0.41
N GLU A 41 -18.13 8.23 -0.18
CA GLU A 41 -19.43 8.39 0.45
C GLU A 41 -20.08 7.01 0.64
N GLY A 42 -20.65 6.80 1.82
CA GLY A 42 -21.46 5.64 2.13
C GLY A 42 -22.94 6.01 2.29
N PRO A 43 -23.73 5.12 2.91
CA PRO A 43 -25.15 5.36 3.12
C PRO A 43 -25.39 6.66 3.89
N CYS A 44 -26.39 7.41 3.43
CA CYS A 44 -26.79 8.67 4.05
C CYS A 44 -28.08 8.50 4.85
N ARG A 45 -28.17 9.19 5.98
CA ARG A 45 -29.37 9.30 6.80
C ARG A 45 -29.39 10.70 7.43
N ASP A 46 -30.54 11.38 7.35
CA ASP A 46 -30.79 12.67 8.00
C ASP A 46 -29.66 13.70 7.72
N ASP A 47 -29.36 13.93 6.43
CA ASP A 47 -28.32 14.84 5.92
C ASP A 47 -26.87 14.53 6.34
N TRP A 48 -26.62 13.34 6.88
CA TRP A 48 -25.28 12.85 7.18
C TRP A 48 -24.97 11.53 6.45
N CYS A 49 -23.82 11.47 5.78
CA CYS A 49 -23.35 10.28 5.08
C CYS A 49 -22.20 9.62 5.84
N GLN A 50 -22.30 8.32 6.09
CA GLN A 50 -21.22 7.57 6.71
C GLN A 50 -20.06 7.40 5.71
N PRO A 51 -18.84 7.88 5.98
CA PRO A 51 -17.71 7.65 5.09
C PRO A 51 -17.32 6.18 5.09
N ILE A 52 -17.20 5.58 3.91
CA ILE A 52 -16.63 4.25 3.71
C ILE A 52 -15.14 4.41 3.48
N ARG A 53 -14.35 3.72 4.29
CA ARG A 53 -12.90 3.64 4.12
C ARG A 53 -12.56 2.35 3.39
N SER A 54 -11.73 2.45 2.36
CA SER A 54 -11.22 1.28 1.64
C SER A 54 -9.73 1.40 1.43
N LEU A 55 -9.04 0.28 1.54
CA LEU A 55 -7.62 0.20 1.26
C LEU A 55 -7.43 -0.04 -0.24
N VAL A 56 -6.67 0.85 -0.89
CA VAL A 56 -6.43 0.79 -2.35
C VAL A 56 -4.95 0.87 -2.65
N ALA A 57 -4.56 0.31 -3.80
CA ALA A 57 -3.24 0.44 -4.35
C ALA A 57 -3.35 0.94 -5.80
N ASP A 58 -2.65 2.02 -6.09
CA ASP A 58 -2.60 2.65 -7.41
C ASP A 58 -1.19 2.48 -8.00
N PHE A 59 -1.09 2.29 -9.32
CA PHE A 59 0.20 2.28 -10.00
C PHE A 59 0.74 3.71 -10.15
N VAL A 60 2.02 3.91 -9.82
CA VAL A 60 2.71 5.21 -9.92
C VAL A 60 3.69 5.17 -11.09
N ALA A 61 3.15 4.96 -12.30
CA ALA A 61 3.94 4.83 -13.51
C ALA A 61 4.47 6.19 -14.03
N ASP A 62 3.75 7.27 -13.74
CA ASP A 62 4.04 8.66 -14.11
C ASP A 62 4.91 9.39 -13.06
N GLY A 63 5.22 8.74 -11.94
CA GLY A 63 5.96 9.32 -10.82
C GLY A 63 5.11 10.19 -9.88
N THR A 64 3.80 10.31 -10.12
CA THR A 64 2.93 11.17 -9.31
C THR A 64 2.57 10.47 -8.00
N ARG A 65 3.02 11.05 -6.89
CA ARG A 65 2.67 10.60 -5.53
C ARG A 65 2.50 11.80 -4.60
N PRO A 66 1.72 11.66 -3.51
CA PRO A 66 1.74 12.64 -2.43
C PRO A 66 3.16 12.82 -1.88
N ALA A 67 3.56 14.06 -1.62
CA ALA A 67 4.88 14.37 -1.05
C ALA A 67 5.09 13.69 0.32
N SER A 68 4.00 13.48 1.07
CA SER A 68 4.00 12.79 2.36
C SER A 68 4.15 11.27 2.28
N ALA A 69 4.03 10.66 1.10
CA ALA A 69 4.05 9.22 0.98
C ALA A 69 5.45 8.66 1.29
N VAL A 70 5.51 7.61 2.11
CA VAL A 70 6.76 7.03 2.60
C VAL A 70 7.14 5.81 1.75
N PRO A 71 8.34 5.78 1.13
CA PRO A 71 8.77 4.64 0.33
C PRO A 71 9.18 3.46 1.22
N VAL A 72 8.76 2.26 0.83
CA VAL A 72 9.22 0.97 1.36
C VAL A 72 9.63 0.11 0.18
N LYS A 73 10.78 -0.57 0.28
CA LYS A 73 11.23 -1.49 -0.78
C LYS A 73 10.60 -2.85 -0.54
N SER A 74 9.93 -3.40 -1.54
CA SER A 74 9.41 -4.78 -1.48
C SER A 74 10.54 -5.80 -1.63
N SER A 75 10.26 -7.05 -1.25
CA SER A 75 11.15 -8.20 -1.46
C SER A 75 11.49 -8.44 -2.93
N ASN A 76 10.61 -8.04 -3.85
CA ASN A 76 10.84 -8.07 -5.30
C ASN A 76 11.63 -6.86 -5.82
N GLY A 77 12.10 -5.96 -4.95
CA GLY A 77 12.86 -4.78 -5.34
C GLY A 77 12.03 -3.65 -5.92
N ILE A 78 10.72 -3.62 -5.71
CA ILE A 78 9.82 -2.57 -6.20
C ILE A 78 9.51 -1.60 -5.07
N THR A 79 9.47 -0.30 -5.37
CA THR A 79 9.09 0.69 -4.37
C THR A 79 7.57 0.70 -4.16
N VAL A 80 7.14 0.56 -2.92
CA VAL A 80 5.75 0.73 -2.49
C VAL A 80 5.70 1.93 -1.56
N TYR A 81 4.92 2.93 -1.95
CA TYR A 81 4.65 4.11 -1.15
C TYR A 81 3.46 3.87 -0.25
N PHE A 82 3.55 4.28 1.01
CA PHE A 82 2.46 4.20 1.97
C PHE A 82 2.13 5.59 2.51
N ASP A 83 0.86 5.82 2.83
CA ASP A 83 0.50 6.93 3.72
C ASP A 83 1.21 6.76 5.08
N PRO A 84 1.76 7.82 5.70
CA PRO A 84 2.51 7.73 6.96
C PRO A 84 1.74 7.02 8.09
N GLY A 85 0.45 7.35 8.25
CA GLY A 85 -0.40 6.75 9.28
C GLY A 85 -0.59 5.24 9.06
N LEU A 86 -0.73 4.82 7.80
CA LEU A 86 -0.88 3.42 7.44
C LEU A 86 0.42 2.65 7.73
N LEU A 87 1.55 3.20 7.32
CA LEU A 87 2.86 2.60 7.57
C LEU A 87 3.12 2.43 9.08
N GLN A 88 2.76 3.44 9.88
CA GLN A 88 2.88 3.36 11.34
C GLN A 88 2.02 2.22 11.91
N SER A 89 0.80 2.01 11.41
CA SER A 89 -0.07 0.90 11.83
C SER A 89 0.53 -0.47 11.50
N ILE A 90 1.19 -0.60 10.34
CA ILE A 90 1.83 -1.87 9.92
C ILE A 90 3.04 -2.18 10.80
N ARG A 91 3.91 -1.19 11.02
CA ARG A 91 5.11 -1.30 11.88
C ARG A 91 4.77 -1.70 13.31
N LYS A 92 3.75 -1.08 13.91
CA LYS A 92 3.26 -1.44 15.26
C LYS A 92 2.89 -2.92 15.40
N ARG A 93 2.59 -3.60 14.29
CA ARG A 93 2.21 -5.02 14.28
C ARG A 93 3.30 -5.93 13.72
N LYS A 94 4.48 -5.39 13.35
CA LYS A 94 5.54 -6.11 12.63
C LYS A 94 4.98 -6.90 11.44
N GLY A 95 4.06 -6.25 10.72
CA GLY A 95 3.19 -6.91 9.75
C GLY A 95 3.90 -7.19 8.43
N LYS A 96 3.72 -8.40 7.91
CA LYS A 96 3.97 -8.70 6.50
C LYS A 96 2.80 -8.20 5.66
N VAL A 97 3.07 -7.45 4.61
CA VAL A 97 2.10 -6.93 3.65
C VAL A 97 2.23 -7.69 2.34
N THR A 98 1.13 -8.27 1.87
CA THR A 98 1.08 -8.91 0.56
C THR A 98 0.19 -8.09 -0.37
N ILE A 99 0.72 -7.73 -1.54
CA ILE A 99 -0.01 -7.02 -2.59
C ILE A 99 -0.13 -7.92 -3.81
N GLY A 100 -1.36 -8.22 -4.20
CA GLY A 100 -1.62 -9.13 -5.31
C GLY A 100 -2.88 -8.81 -6.06
N LEU A 101 -3.38 -9.80 -6.80
CA LEU A 101 -4.63 -9.70 -7.54
C LEU A 101 -5.67 -10.66 -6.96
N THR A 102 -6.92 -10.20 -6.87
CA THR A 102 -8.07 -11.08 -6.69
C THR A 102 -8.28 -11.96 -7.94
N PRO A 103 -9.07 -13.04 -7.87
CA PRO A 103 -9.45 -13.82 -9.05
C PRO A 103 -10.12 -12.99 -10.16
N LEU A 104 -10.74 -11.86 -9.79
CA LEU A 104 -11.38 -10.92 -10.71
C LEU A 104 -10.42 -9.86 -11.26
N GLY A 105 -9.12 -9.96 -10.98
CA GLY A 105 -8.09 -9.04 -11.49
C GLY A 105 -8.05 -7.67 -10.80
N LYS A 106 -8.72 -7.49 -9.66
CA LYS A 106 -8.59 -6.27 -8.83
C LYS A 106 -7.39 -6.39 -7.91
N ILE A 107 -6.70 -5.28 -7.62
CA ILE A 107 -5.59 -5.30 -6.65
C ILE A 107 -6.15 -5.59 -5.26
N LYS A 108 -5.52 -6.53 -4.56
CA LYS A 108 -5.79 -6.94 -3.19
C LYS A 108 -4.58 -6.61 -2.32
N ILE A 109 -4.83 -6.12 -1.12
CA ILE A 109 -3.79 -5.83 -0.13
C ILE A 109 -4.15 -6.57 1.15
N GLU A 110 -3.19 -7.31 1.70
CA GLU A 110 -3.35 -8.14 2.89
C GLU A 110 -2.31 -7.76 3.95
N GLY A 111 -2.58 -8.12 5.20
CA GLY A 111 -1.65 -7.88 6.32
C GLY A 111 -1.72 -6.47 6.92
N ILE A 112 -2.59 -5.60 6.39
CA ILE A 112 -2.78 -4.24 6.91
C ILE A 112 -4.06 -4.17 7.73
N HIS A 113 -3.91 -3.81 9.01
CA HIS A 113 -5.02 -3.39 9.86
C HIS A 113 -4.95 -1.87 9.98
N TYR A 114 -6.03 -1.18 9.60
CA TYR A 114 -6.16 0.26 9.77
C TYR A 114 -7.33 0.56 10.71
N PRO A 115 -7.20 1.55 11.61
CA PRO A 115 -8.26 1.88 12.56
C PRO A 115 -9.50 2.42 11.82
N TYR A 116 -10.67 2.04 12.34
CA TYR A 116 -11.98 2.60 12.00
C TYR A 116 -12.18 3.98 12.63
#